data_AF-A0AAU4Z4B0-F1
#
_entry.id   AF-A0AAU4Z4B0-F1
#
_cell.length_a   1.000
_cell.length_b   1.000
_cell.length_c   1.000
_cell.angle_alpha   90.00
_cell.angle_beta   90.00
_cell.angle_gamma   90.00
#
_symmetry.space_group_name_H-M   'P 1'
#
loop_
_entity.id
_entity.type
_entity.pdbx_description
1 polymer ?
#
loop_
_entity_poly.entity_id
_entity_poly.type
_entity_poly.pdbx_seq_one_letter_code
_entity_poly.pdbx_strand_id
1 'polypeptide(L)'
;MTRRTEWPVGATDQHAGPGSGSAAGYMAGSEGAYEPEAGSGRDTGSDAGFGEGAGRRARSRTRSSGSPSSSRAEKGEPRDPVEQARNICLRLLTGTPRTRKQLADALHKREIPDEAAEEVLSRFEDVGLIDDAAFADAWVESRHHGRGLARRALVRELRTKGVDSAVIDEAVGQLDSEQEEATARELVARKLRSTRGLDRDKRLRRLAGMLARKGYGEGMALRVVRQALEEEGEDTEGLDEPF
;
A
#
# COMPACT_ATOMS: atom_id res chain seq x y z
N MET A 1 42.95 -10.30 -22.95
CA MET A 1 43.13 -11.76 -22.88
C MET A 1 43.13 -12.19 -21.43
N THR A 2 42.11 -12.93 -20.95
CA THR A 2 42.20 -14.20 -20.18
C THR A 2 40.87 -14.56 -19.51
N ARG A 3 40.26 -15.66 -20.01
CA ARG A 3 39.49 -16.75 -19.36
C ARG A 3 38.22 -16.35 -18.59
N ARG A 4 37.00 -16.66 -19.04
CA ARG A 4 36.35 -17.94 -19.45
C ARG A 4 36.43 -18.98 -18.35
N THR A 5 35.33 -19.13 -17.62
CA THR A 5 35.07 -20.29 -16.76
C THR A 5 33.65 -20.78 -17.05
N GLU A 6 33.58 -21.63 -18.07
CA GLU A 6 32.49 -22.58 -18.27
C GLU A 6 32.65 -23.71 -17.24
N TRP A 7 31.54 -24.20 -16.69
CA TRP A 7 31.45 -25.51 -16.05
C TRP A 7 30.24 -26.26 -16.59
N PRO A 8 30.30 -27.61 -16.70
CA PRO A 8 29.58 -28.38 -17.70
C PRO A 8 28.31 -29.08 -17.21
N VAL A 9 27.54 -29.51 -18.22
CA VAL A 9 26.39 -30.40 -18.24
C VAL A 9 26.65 -31.84 -17.74
N GLY A 10 25.58 -32.47 -17.26
CA GLY A 10 25.41 -33.93 -17.10
C GLY A 10 24.49 -34.22 -15.91
N ALA A 11 23.53 -35.15 -15.92
CA ALA A 11 22.95 -36.03 -16.92
C ALA A 11 21.61 -36.55 -16.33
N THR A 12 20.69 -36.90 -17.24
CA THR A 12 19.56 -37.85 -17.16
C THR A 12 19.22 -38.53 -15.82
N ASP A 13 17.93 -38.55 -15.48
CA ASP A 13 17.25 -39.83 -15.33
C ASP A 13 15.75 -39.77 -15.66
N GLN A 14 15.30 -40.80 -16.37
CA GLN A 14 13.95 -41.02 -16.87
C GLN A 14 13.26 -42.01 -15.93
N HIS A 15 12.04 -41.73 -15.47
CA HIS A 15 11.13 -42.81 -15.07
C HIS A 15 9.68 -42.55 -15.47
N ALA A 16 9.15 -43.60 -16.10
CA ALA A 16 7.89 -43.73 -16.78
C ALA A 16 6.69 -43.93 -15.84
N GLY A 17 5.48 -43.75 -16.36
CA GLY A 17 4.29 -44.42 -15.81
C GLY A 17 2.97 -43.66 -15.99
N PRO A 18 2.01 -44.17 -16.79
CA PRO A 18 0.75 -43.50 -17.11
C PRO A 18 -0.39 -43.89 -16.16
N GLY A 19 -1.42 -43.03 -16.06
CA GLY A 19 -2.61 -43.31 -15.26
C GLY A 19 -3.82 -42.49 -15.69
N SER A 20 -4.57 -43.03 -16.64
CA SER A 20 -5.92 -42.63 -17.02
C SER A 20 -6.93 -42.79 -15.88
N GLY A 21 -7.87 -41.86 -15.72
CA GLY A 21 -9.00 -42.02 -14.80
C GLY A 21 -10.10 -40.99 -15.04
N SER A 22 -11.24 -41.47 -15.50
CA SER A 22 -12.40 -40.76 -16.04
C SER A 22 -13.43 -40.32 -14.98
N ALA A 23 -14.26 -39.35 -15.38
CA ALA A 23 -15.72 -39.25 -15.15
C ALA A 23 -16.30 -38.37 -14.03
N ALA A 24 -17.48 -37.84 -14.40
CA ALA A 24 -18.56 -37.19 -13.63
C ALA A 24 -18.32 -35.73 -13.21
N GLY A 25 -19.04 -34.70 -13.67
CA GLY A 25 -20.37 -34.66 -14.28
C GLY A 25 -21.44 -34.41 -13.22
N TYR A 26 -21.62 -33.15 -12.79
CA TYR A 26 -22.86 -32.70 -12.11
C TYR A 26 -23.17 -31.24 -12.48
N MET A 27 -24.35 -31.08 -13.06
CA MET A 27 -25.08 -29.84 -13.31
C MET A 27 -25.87 -29.40 -12.06
N ALA A 28 -26.31 -28.14 -12.09
CA ALA A 28 -27.27 -27.46 -11.18
C ALA A 28 -26.66 -27.01 -9.84
N GLY A 29 -26.90 -25.80 -9.33
CA GLY A 29 -27.99 -24.84 -9.56
C GLY A 29 -28.40 -24.29 -8.18
N SER A 30 -28.99 -23.09 -8.15
CA SER A 30 -29.55 -22.33 -6.99
C SER A 30 -28.53 -21.74 -6.00
N GLU A 31 -28.42 -20.42 -5.82
CA GLU A 31 -29.38 -19.43 -5.27
C GLU A 31 -29.70 -19.63 -3.78
N GLY A 32 -29.51 -18.57 -2.97
CA GLY A 32 -29.88 -18.49 -1.56
C GLY A 32 -28.73 -17.97 -0.69
N ALA A 33 -28.57 -16.65 -0.55
CA ALA A 33 -29.13 -15.85 0.54
C ALA A 33 -28.43 -16.10 1.89
N TYR A 34 -27.62 -15.12 2.31
CA TYR A 34 -26.89 -15.07 3.57
C TYR A 34 -27.44 -13.94 4.45
N GLU A 35 -27.31 -14.15 5.76
CA GLU A 35 -27.63 -13.30 6.94
C GLU A 35 -28.98 -13.53 7.63
N PRO A 36 -29.10 -13.19 8.94
CA PRO A 36 -28.22 -13.54 10.07
C PRO A 36 -29.05 -13.92 11.32
N GLU A 37 -28.47 -14.51 12.37
CA GLU A 37 -29.16 -14.52 13.68
C GLU A 37 -28.17 -14.41 14.85
N ALA A 38 -28.51 -13.49 15.76
CA ALA A 38 -27.83 -13.19 17.00
C ALA A 38 -28.30 -14.14 18.10
N GLY A 39 -27.37 -14.60 18.95
CA GLY A 39 -27.67 -15.44 20.12
C GLY A 39 -27.14 -14.80 21.40
N SER A 40 -28.05 -14.56 22.34
CA SER A 40 -27.84 -13.92 23.64
C SER A 40 -27.88 -14.93 24.80
N GLY A 41 -27.18 -14.58 25.90
CA GLY A 41 -27.39 -15.13 27.25
C GLY A 41 -26.65 -16.44 27.59
N ARG A 42 -26.30 -16.78 28.84
CA ARG A 42 -26.56 -16.18 30.16
C ARG A 42 -25.47 -16.61 31.15
N ASP A 43 -25.40 -15.78 32.20
CA ASP A 43 -24.91 -15.95 33.56
C ASP A 43 -25.28 -17.29 34.24
N THR A 44 -24.33 -17.88 34.99
CA THR A 44 -24.57 -18.50 36.32
C THR A 44 -23.25 -18.59 37.11
N GLY A 45 -23.20 -17.98 38.29
CA GLY A 45 -22.08 -18.06 39.23
C GLY A 45 -22.10 -19.26 40.19
N SER A 46 -21.04 -19.34 41.01
CA SER A 46 -20.84 -20.06 42.30
C SER A 46 -19.34 -20.38 42.42
N ASP A 47 -18.66 -20.51 43.57
CA ASP A 47 -18.82 -20.13 44.97
C ASP A 47 -17.47 -20.48 45.64
N ALA A 48 -17.17 -19.81 46.76
CA ALA A 48 -16.30 -20.20 47.88
C ALA A 48 -14.81 -20.62 47.71
N GLY A 49 -13.97 -20.00 48.55
CA GLY A 49 -12.63 -20.50 48.88
C GLY A 49 -11.87 -19.61 49.87
N PHE A 50 -12.23 -19.69 51.16
CA PHE A 50 -11.51 -19.10 52.30
C PHE A 50 -10.11 -19.70 52.47
N GLY A 51 -9.14 -18.88 52.91
CA GLY A 51 -7.82 -19.34 53.34
C GLY A 51 -7.04 -18.25 54.10
N GLU A 52 -7.14 -18.27 55.42
CA GLU A 52 -6.36 -17.47 56.37
C GLU A 52 -4.86 -17.80 56.33
N GLY A 53 -4.02 -16.78 56.56
CA GLY A 53 -2.58 -16.96 56.71
C GLY A 53 -1.90 -15.71 57.28
N ALA A 54 -1.91 -15.59 58.61
CA ALA A 54 -1.29 -14.50 59.35
C ALA A 54 0.25 -14.58 59.33
N GLY A 55 0.92 -13.43 59.14
CA GLY A 55 2.37 -13.30 59.25
C GLY A 55 2.81 -11.86 59.45
N ARG A 56 2.83 -11.40 60.71
CA ARG A 56 3.33 -10.08 61.14
C ARG A 56 4.84 -10.00 60.92
N ARG A 57 5.36 -8.91 60.32
CA ARG A 57 6.55 -8.17 60.81
C ARG A 57 6.51 -6.70 60.37
N ALA A 58 6.49 -5.84 61.38
CA ALA A 58 6.72 -4.41 61.27
C ALA A 58 8.22 -4.11 61.06
N ARG A 59 8.54 -3.01 60.35
CA ARG A 59 9.36 -1.87 60.84
C ARG A 59 9.69 -0.83 59.75
N SER A 60 9.73 0.44 60.22
CA SER A 60 10.28 1.69 59.65
C SER A 60 9.78 2.13 58.26
N ARG A 61 8.92 3.14 58.10
CA ARG A 61 9.12 4.59 58.39
C ARG A 61 10.53 5.09 58.05
N THR A 62 10.73 5.47 56.79
CA THR A 62 11.54 6.64 56.44
C THR A 62 10.64 7.58 55.65
N ARG A 63 10.43 8.78 56.21
CA ARG A 63 9.80 9.90 55.53
C ARG A 63 10.92 10.60 54.77
N SER A 64 11.00 10.38 53.46
CA SER A 64 11.72 11.31 52.58
C SER A 64 10.69 12.28 52.03
N SER A 65 10.59 13.43 52.70
CA SER A 65 9.98 14.64 52.17
C SER A 65 10.87 15.19 51.06
N GLY A 66 10.81 14.56 49.89
CA GLY A 66 11.22 15.17 48.64
C GLY A 66 10.02 15.89 48.07
N SER A 67 9.94 17.20 48.31
CA SER A 67 8.99 18.09 47.66
C SER A 67 8.96 17.80 46.15
N PRO A 68 7.82 17.45 45.54
CA PRO A 68 7.68 17.70 44.12
C PRO A 68 7.73 19.21 43.99
N SER A 69 8.81 19.73 43.40
CA SER A 69 8.88 21.11 42.94
C SER A 69 7.64 21.37 42.08
N SER A 70 6.62 21.95 42.71
CA SER A 70 5.44 22.49 42.08
C SER A 70 5.85 23.78 41.38
N SER A 71 6.52 23.63 40.25
CA SER A 71 6.65 24.67 39.22
C SER A 71 6.19 24.12 37.87
N ARG A 72 5.25 23.16 37.90
CA ARG A 72 4.51 22.68 36.74
C ARG A 72 3.05 23.13 36.82
N ALA A 73 2.86 24.44 36.76
CA ALA A 73 1.60 25.05 36.39
C ALA A 73 1.87 26.51 36.04
N GLU A 74 2.69 26.75 35.01
CA GLU A 74 2.38 27.89 34.17
C GLU A 74 1.00 27.61 33.57
N LYS A 75 -0.02 28.21 34.18
CA LYS A 75 -1.27 28.52 33.50
C LYS A 75 -0.87 29.41 32.32
N GLY A 76 -0.54 28.79 31.18
CA GLY A 76 -0.28 29.54 29.97
C GLY A 76 -1.55 30.25 29.53
N GLU A 77 -1.41 31.55 29.24
CA GLU A 77 -2.22 32.34 28.30
C GLU A 77 -2.98 31.47 27.26
N PRO A 78 -4.14 31.92 26.73
CA PRO A 78 -4.67 31.31 25.50
C PRO A 78 -3.52 31.16 24.51
N ARG A 79 -3.11 29.91 24.24
CA ARG A 79 -1.94 29.65 23.39
C ARG A 79 -2.18 30.37 22.08
N ASP A 80 -1.23 31.19 21.69
CA ASP A 80 -1.27 31.88 20.40
C ASP A 80 -1.65 30.86 19.31
N PRO A 81 -2.75 31.07 18.56
CA PRO A 81 -3.19 30.14 17.52
C PRO A 81 -2.09 29.78 16.53
N VAL A 82 -1.17 30.73 16.24
CA VAL A 82 -0.01 30.52 15.37
C VAL A 82 0.97 29.52 16.00
N GLU A 83 1.29 29.65 17.29
CA GLU A 83 2.12 28.68 18.01
C GLU A 83 1.48 27.30 18.09
N GLN A 84 0.15 27.23 18.29
CA GLN A 84 -0.58 25.97 18.28
C GLN A 84 -0.46 25.29 16.91
N ALA A 85 -0.71 26.03 15.83
CA ALA A 85 -0.62 25.54 14.47
C ALA A 85 0.79 25.03 14.14
N ARG A 86 1.82 25.82 14.49
CA ARG A 86 3.24 25.45 14.31
C ARG A 86 3.56 24.12 14.98
N ASN A 87 3.18 23.96 16.25
CA ASN A 87 3.43 22.74 17.02
C ASN A 87 2.69 21.51 16.46
N ILE A 88 1.48 21.71 15.92
CA ILE A 88 0.73 20.64 15.24
C ILE A 88 1.47 20.22 13.96
N CYS A 89 1.84 21.17 13.11
CA CYS A 89 2.50 20.90 11.83
C CYS A 89 3.86 20.21 12.01
N LEU A 90 4.73 20.72 12.89
CA LEU A 90 6.04 20.11 13.15
C LEU A 90 5.92 18.66 13.62
N ARG A 91 4.96 18.38 14.51
CA ARG A 91 4.69 17.02 14.98
C ARG A 91 4.21 16.11 13.86
N LEU A 92 3.38 16.60 12.94
CA LEU A 92 2.91 15.83 11.79
C LEU A 92 4.04 15.55 10.79
N LEU A 93 4.93 16.52 10.57
CA LEU A 93 6.06 16.42 9.65
C LEU A 93 7.20 15.53 10.15
N THR A 94 7.34 15.34 11.47
CA THR A 94 8.41 14.52 12.06
C THR A 94 8.35 13.04 11.64
N GLY A 95 7.16 12.52 11.30
CA GLY A 95 6.99 11.09 11.02
C GLY A 95 6.86 10.72 9.53
N THR A 96 6.26 11.59 8.72
CA THR A 96 5.96 11.27 7.32
C THR A 96 5.77 12.57 6.54
N PRO A 97 6.19 12.64 5.27
CA PRO A 97 5.86 13.74 4.40
C PRO A 97 4.34 14.02 4.37
N ARG A 98 3.98 15.30 4.33
CA ARG A 98 2.61 15.78 4.28
C ARG A 98 2.50 16.86 3.20
N THR A 99 1.38 16.87 2.50
CA THR A 99 1.06 17.96 1.58
C THR A 99 0.54 19.16 2.36
N ARG A 100 0.63 20.35 1.77
CA ARG A 100 0.05 21.58 2.32
C ARG A 100 -1.42 21.38 2.69
N LYS A 101 -2.20 20.78 1.79
CA LYS A 101 -3.63 20.49 2.03
C LYS A 101 -3.85 19.59 3.24
N GLN A 102 -3.06 18.54 3.42
CA GLN A 102 -3.23 17.62 4.56
C GLN A 102 -2.96 18.32 5.89
N LEU A 103 -2.01 19.26 5.92
CA LEU A 103 -1.73 20.06 7.10
C LEU A 103 -2.86 21.07 7.35
N ALA A 104 -3.35 21.75 6.30
CA ALA A 104 -4.51 22.64 6.40
C ALA A 104 -5.75 21.91 6.94
N ASP A 105 -6.09 20.74 6.39
CA ASP A 105 -7.20 19.89 6.86
C ASP A 105 -7.02 19.49 8.34
N ALA A 106 -5.78 19.20 8.76
CA ALA A 106 -5.48 18.84 10.14
C ALA A 106 -5.60 20.02 11.11
N LEU A 107 -5.22 21.23 10.69
CA LEU A 107 -5.39 22.47 11.46
C LEU A 107 -6.86 22.85 11.57
N HIS A 108 -7.61 22.78 10.47
CA HIS A 108 -9.05 23.05 10.45
C HIS A 108 -9.82 22.10 11.37
N LYS A 109 -9.48 20.80 11.35
CA LYS A 109 -10.06 19.80 12.29
C LYS A 109 -9.74 20.08 13.77
N ARG A 110 -8.76 20.92 14.05
CA ARG A 110 -8.37 21.37 15.39
C ARG A 110 -8.92 22.75 15.73
N GLU A 111 -9.79 23.29 14.88
CA GLU A 111 -10.45 24.59 15.07
C GLU A 111 -9.44 25.74 15.18
N ILE A 112 -8.29 25.61 14.52
CA ILE A 112 -7.33 26.70 14.36
C ILE A 112 -7.91 27.72 13.37
N PRO A 113 -7.90 29.02 13.68
CA PRO A 113 -8.31 30.07 12.76
C PRO A 113 -7.54 30.04 11.44
N ASP A 114 -8.24 30.24 10.33
CA ASP A 114 -7.66 30.14 8.98
C ASP A 114 -6.49 31.10 8.77
N GLU A 115 -6.55 32.31 9.34
CA GLU A 115 -5.46 33.30 9.26
C GLU A 115 -4.16 32.77 9.89
N ALA A 116 -4.25 32.16 11.08
CA ALA A 116 -3.10 31.59 11.78
C ALA A 116 -2.58 30.33 11.08
N ALA A 117 -3.48 29.52 10.50
CA ALA A 117 -3.10 28.36 9.73
C ALA A 117 -2.33 28.77 8.47
N GLU A 118 -2.84 29.75 7.71
CA GLU A 118 -2.24 30.23 6.48
C GLU A 118 -0.86 30.86 6.74
N GLU A 119 -0.71 31.65 7.80
CA GLU A 119 0.57 32.23 8.21
C GLU A 119 1.64 31.12 8.44
N VAL A 120 1.29 30.09 9.21
CA VAL A 120 2.22 28.99 9.50
C VAL A 120 2.53 28.16 8.25
N LEU A 121 1.51 27.83 7.45
CA LEU A 121 1.69 27.02 6.25
C LEU A 121 2.54 27.75 5.21
N SER A 122 2.27 29.03 4.95
CA SER A 122 3.10 29.87 4.08
C SER A 122 4.54 29.92 4.59
N ARG A 123 4.75 30.18 5.88
CA ARG A 123 6.11 30.22 6.44
C ARG A 123 6.84 28.89 6.28
N PHE A 124 6.13 27.77 6.41
CA PHE A 124 6.70 26.42 6.30
C PHE A 124 7.06 26.08 4.86
N GLU A 125 6.28 26.54 3.89
CA GLU A 125 6.60 26.46 2.47
C GLU A 125 7.84 27.31 2.14
N ASP A 126 7.91 28.55 2.63
CA ASP A 126 9.06 29.44 2.42
C ASP A 126 10.39 28.86 2.93
N VAL A 127 10.35 28.09 4.02
CA VAL A 127 11.55 27.44 4.58
C VAL A 127 11.78 26.02 4.04
N GLY A 128 10.94 25.54 3.11
CA GLY A 128 11.06 24.20 2.52
C GLY A 128 10.71 23.05 3.45
N LEU A 129 9.95 23.30 4.53
CA LEU A 129 9.40 22.21 5.37
C LEU A 129 8.16 21.57 4.73
N ILE A 130 7.43 22.33 3.92
CA ILE A 130 6.36 21.86 3.05
C ILE A 130 6.85 22.00 1.63
N ASP A 131 6.81 20.90 0.89
CA ASP A 131 7.15 20.88 -0.53
C ASP A 131 6.25 19.84 -1.21
N ASP A 132 5.18 20.33 -1.84
CA ASP A 132 4.22 19.48 -2.54
C ASP A 132 4.81 18.89 -3.83
N ALA A 133 5.82 19.54 -4.44
CA ALA A 133 6.51 19.05 -5.63
C ALA A 133 7.42 17.87 -5.28
N ALA A 134 8.29 18.03 -4.27
CA ALA A 134 9.11 16.93 -3.77
C ALA A 134 8.24 15.76 -3.26
N PHE A 135 7.09 16.06 -2.63
CA PHE A 135 6.12 15.03 -2.25
C PHE A 135 5.59 14.28 -3.48
N ALA A 136 5.20 15.00 -4.53
CA ALA A 136 4.63 14.41 -5.75
C ALA A 136 5.64 13.53 -6.48
N ASP A 137 6.88 14.00 -6.65
CA ASP A 137 7.97 13.25 -7.30
C ASP A 137 8.27 11.96 -6.55
N ALA A 138 8.48 12.04 -5.23
CA ALA A 138 8.72 10.85 -4.40
C ALA A 138 7.54 9.87 -4.43
N TRP A 139 6.31 10.38 -4.53
CA TRP A 139 5.12 9.55 -4.66
C TRP A 139 5.05 8.83 -6.01
N VAL A 140 5.32 9.54 -7.10
CA VAL A 140 5.38 8.99 -8.46
C VAL A 140 6.40 7.86 -8.52
N GLU A 141 7.64 8.13 -8.10
CA GLU A 141 8.75 7.18 -8.07
C GLU A 141 8.37 5.91 -7.28
N SER A 142 7.94 6.09 -6.02
CA SER A 142 7.59 4.98 -5.13
C SER A 142 6.47 4.10 -5.70
N ARG A 143 5.44 4.71 -6.31
CA ARG A 143 4.25 3.99 -6.78
C ARG A 143 4.42 3.39 -8.15
N HIS A 144 5.18 4.03 -9.02
CA HIS A 144 5.53 3.48 -10.30
C HIS A 144 6.40 2.22 -10.11
N HIS A 145 7.51 2.31 -9.38
CA HIS A 145 8.40 1.17 -9.18
C HIS A 145 7.83 0.11 -8.23
N GLY A 146 7.19 0.51 -7.13
CA GLY A 146 6.67 -0.44 -6.15
C GLY A 146 5.38 -1.15 -6.58
N ARG A 147 4.47 -0.44 -7.25
CA ARG A 147 3.12 -0.97 -7.59
C ARG A 147 2.87 -1.06 -9.09
N GLY A 148 3.74 -0.53 -9.95
CA GLY A 148 3.51 -0.49 -11.40
C GLY A 148 2.27 0.33 -11.75
N LEU A 149 2.09 1.48 -11.11
CA LEU A 149 1.02 2.40 -11.47
C LEU A 149 1.44 3.25 -12.66
N ALA A 150 0.50 3.48 -13.57
CA ALA A 150 0.66 4.40 -14.68
C ALA A 150 0.20 5.82 -14.30
N ARG A 151 0.59 6.81 -15.10
CA ARG A 151 0.29 8.24 -15.02
C ARG A 151 -1.15 8.51 -14.59
N ARG A 152 -2.15 7.89 -15.24
CA ARG A 152 -3.58 8.14 -14.91
C ARG A 152 -3.97 7.69 -13.51
N ALA A 153 -3.34 6.64 -12.97
CA ALA A 153 -3.57 6.22 -11.58
C ALA A 153 -2.83 7.14 -10.61
N LEU A 154 -1.59 7.52 -10.93
CA LEU A 154 -0.79 8.44 -10.13
C LEU A 154 -1.45 9.81 -9.98
N VAL A 155 -1.94 10.39 -11.07
CA VAL A 155 -2.72 11.65 -11.06
C VAL A 155 -3.90 11.56 -10.10
N ARG A 156 -4.67 10.45 -10.14
CA ARG A 156 -5.81 10.26 -9.24
C ARG A 156 -5.40 10.15 -7.78
N GLU A 157 -4.32 9.41 -7.49
CA GLU A 157 -3.80 9.29 -6.12
C GLU A 157 -3.32 10.64 -5.59
N LEU A 158 -2.55 11.40 -6.38
CA LEU A 158 -2.03 12.71 -5.98
C LEU A 158 -3.15 13.75 -5.77
N ARG A 159 -4.16 13.78 -6.64
CA ARG A 159 -5.36 14.62 -6.43
C ARG A 159 -6.07 14.28 -5.13
N THR A 160 -6.19 13.00 -4.81
CA THR A 160 -6.75 12.53 -3.52
C THR A 160 -5.89 12.99 -2.34
N LYS A 161 -4.57 13.12 -2.53
CA LYS A 161 -3.64 13.66 -1.52
C LYS A 161 -3.63 15.18 -1.41
N GLY A 162 -4.31 15.87 -2.32
CA GLY A 162 -4.46 17.32 -2.27
C GLY A 162 -3.35 18.10 -2.94
N VAL A 163 -2.54 17.47 -3.77
CA VAL A 163 -1.50 18.15 -4.56
C VAL A 163 -2.17 18.95 -5.68
N ASP A 164 -1.66 20.16 -5.94
CA ASP A 164 -2.15 21.01 -7.03
C ASP A 164 -1.98 20.37 -8.42
N SER A 165 -2.88 20.68 -9.35
CA SER A 165 -2.84 20.13 -10.70
C SER A 165 -1.54 20.42 -11.46
N ALA A 166 -0.96 21.62 -11.33
CA ALA A 166 0.26 21.97 -12.03
C ALA A 166 1.44 21.13 -11.54
N VAL A 167 1.56 20.96 -10.22
CA VAL A 167 2.58 20.13 -9.58
C VAL A 167 2.40 18.66 -9.97
N ILE A 168 1.15 18.18 -10.04
CA ILE A 168 0.86 16.82 -10.51
C ILE A 168 1.32 16.63 -11.95
N ASP A 169 0.97 17.55 -12.84
CA ASP A 169 1.28 17.45 -14.26
C ASP A 169 2.79 17.47 -14.51
N GLU A 170 3.54 18.25 -13.74
CA GLU A 170 5.01 18.27 -13.73
C GLU A 170 5.58 16.93 -13.23
N ALA A 171 5.19 16.47 -12.05
CA ALA A 171 5.71 15.25 -11.44
C ALA A 171 5.42 14.01 -12.29
N VAL A 172 4.18 13.86 -12.76
CA VAL A 172 3.86 12.75 -13.66
C VAL A 172 4.46 12.96 -15.04
N GLY A 173 4.71 14.21 -15.44
CA GLY A 173 5.41 14.65 -16.65
C GLY A 173 6.73 13.93 -16.89
N GLN A 174 7.46 13.68 -15.81
CA GLN A 174 8.77 13.03 -15.80
C GLN A 174 8.72 11.55 -16.19
N LEU A 175 7.56 10.89 -16.09
CA LEU A 175 7.38 9.52 -16.57
C LEU A 175 7.28 9.48 -18.09
N ASP A 176 8.30 8.90 -18.70
CA ASP A 176 8.32 8.58 -20.12
C ASP A 176 7.35 7.43 -20.46
N SER A 177 6.69 7.58 -21.59
CA SER A 177 5.82 6.59 -22.22
C SER A 177 6.52 5.24 -22.46
N GLU A 178 7.82 5.24 -22.81
CA GLU A 178 8.57 4.00 -23.00
C GLU A 178 8.75 3.24 -21.68
N GLN A 179 9.03 3.96 -20.60
CA GLN A 179 9.17 3.38 -19.26
C GLN A 179 7.84 2.84 -18.70
N GLU A 180 6.73 3.55 -18.97
CA GLU A 180 5.39 3.03 -18.67
C GLU A 180 5.14 1.70 -19.40
N GLU A 181 5.46 1.65 -20.68
CA GLU A 181 5.25 0.47 -21.51
C GLU A 181 6.12 -0.72 -21.08
N ALA A 182 7.40 -0.47 -20.76
CA ALA A 182 8.29 -1.48 -20.20
C ALA A 182 7.73 -2.07 -18.90
N THR A 183 7.27 -1.21 -17.98
CA THR A 183 6.64 -1.65 -16.73
C THR A 183 5.36 -2.46 -16.99
N ALA A 184 4.56 -2.08 -17.98
CA ALA A 184 3.37 -2.82 -18.38
C ALA A 184 3.72 -4.24 -18.87
N ARG A 185 4.76 -4.38 -19.69
CA ARG A 185 5.26 -5.69 -20.16
C ARG A 185 5.69 -6.57 -18.98
N GLU A 186 6.47 -6.03 -18.05
CA GLU A 186 6.90 -6.78 -16.87
C GLU A 186 5.74 -7.25 -15.99
N LEU A 187 4.72 -6.41 -15.83
CA LEU A 187 3.50 -6.77 -15.09
C LEU A 187 2.74 -7.91 -15.78
N VAL A 188 2.63 -7.85 -17.11
CA VAL A 188 1.97 -8.89 -17.91
C VAL A 188 2.77 -10.19 -17.84
N ALA A 189 4.08 -10.15 -18.09
CA ALA A 189 4.96 -11.32 -18.05
C ALA A 189 4.87 -12.05 -16.71
N ARG A 190 4.92 -11.32 -15.59
CA ARG A 190 4.74 -11.91 -14.24
C ARG A 190 3.39 -12.58 -14.05
N LYS A 191 2.32 -12.00 -14.62
CA LYS A 191 0.96 -12.53 -14.47
C LYS A 191 0.64 -13.63 -15.47
N LEU A 192 1.32 -13.67 -16.62
CA LEU A 192 1.02 -14.51 -17.77
C LEU A 192 0.93 -15.99 -17.39
N ARG A 193 1.92 -16.49 -16.65
CA ARG A 193 1.99 -17.89 -16.18
C ARG A 193 0.78 -18.29 -15.33
N SER A 194 0.25 -17.36 -14.53
CA SER A 194 -0.94 -17.59 -13.68
C SER A 194 -2.27 -17.62 -14.44
N THR A 195 -2.24 -17.38 -15.75
CA THR A 195 -3.42 -17.38 -16.63
C THR A 195 -3.45 -18.58 -17.58
N ARG A 196 -2.49 -19.50 -17.47
CA ARG A 196 -2.46 -20.74 -18.26
C ARG A 196 -3.68 -21.60 -17.96
N GLY A 197 -4.14 -22.36 -18.97
CA GLY A 197 -5.36 -23.17 -18.88
C GLY A 197 -6.67 -22.40 -19.10
N LEU A 198 -6.62 -21.08 -19.28
CA LEU A 198 -7.76 -20.28 -19.71
C LEU A 198 -7.73 -20.09 -21.24
N ASP A 199 -8.90 -19.97 -21.85
CA ASP A 199 -9.01 -19.55 -23.26
C ASP A 199 -8.46 -18.14 -23.49
N ARG A 200 -8.00 -17.89 -24.72
CA ARG A 200 -7.32 -16.65 -25.11
C ARG A 200 -8.11 -15.39 -24.74
N ASP A 201 -9.43 -15.39 -24.94
CA ASP A 201 -10.29 -14.23 -24.64
C ASP A 201 -10.42 -13.97 -23.14
N LYS A 202 -10.51 -15.02 -22.31
CA LYS A 202 -10.45 -14.88 -20.85
C LYS A 202 -9.10 -14.34 -20.40
N ARG A 203 -7.99 -14.81 -20.97
CA ARG A 203 -6.63 -14.33 -20.66
C ARG A 203 -6.47 -12.85 -21.00
N LEU A 204 -6.87 -12.46 -22.21
CA LEU A 204 -6.85 -11.08 -22.68
C LEU A 204 -7.62 -10.16 -21.73
N ARG A 205 -8.88 -10.49 -21.41
CA ARG A 205 -9.71 -9.69 -20.48
C ARG A 205 -9.09 -9.57 -19.10
N ARG A 206 -8.52 -10.66 -18.56
CA ARG A 206 -7.93 -10.68 -17.22
C ARG A 206 -6.68 -9.81 -17.12
N LEU A 207 -5.79 -9.89 -18.12
CA LEU A 207 -4.54 -9.14 -18.15
C LEU A 207 -4.79 -7.66 -18.49
N ALA A 208 -5.62 -7.37 -19.50
CA ALA A 208 -5.99 -6.01 -19.85
C ALA A 208 -6.74 -5.32 -18.69
N GLY A 209 -7.66 -6.02 -18.02
CA GLY A 209 -8.35 -5.50 -16.84
C GLY A 209 -7.41 -5.24 -15.64
N MET A 210 -6.34 -6.02 -15.50
CA MET A 210 -5.30 -5.78 -14.49
C MET A 210 -4.55 -4.47 -14.77
N LEU A 211 -4.14 -4.24 -16.02
CA LEU A 211 -3.48 -3.01 -16.44
C LEU A 211 -4.42 -1.79 -16.35
N ALA A 212 -5.69 -1.94 -16.74
CA ALA A 212 -6.68 -0.86 -16.64
C ALA A 212 -6.85 -0.38 -15.19
N ARG A 213 -6.91 -1.29 -14.20
CA ARG A 213 -6.96 -0.93 -12.77
C ARG A 213 -5.70 -0.21 -12.28
N LYS A 214 -4.56 -0.46 -12.92
CA LYS A 214 -3.29 0.24 -12.67
C LYS A 214 -3.17 1.56 -13.42
N GLY A 215 -4.15 1.92 -14.23
CA GLY A 215 -4.24 3.20 -14.92
C GLY A 215 -3.64 3.23 -16.32
N TYR A 216 -3.23 2.09 -16.87
CA TYR A 216 -2.73 2.05 -18.25
C TYR A 216 -3.85 2.35 -19.24
N GLY A 217 -3.53 3.08 -20.30
CA GLY A 217 -4.47 3.35 -21.40
C GLY A 217 -4.89 2.06 -22.10
N GLU A 218 -6.15 2.00 -22.53
CA GLU A 218 -6.74 0.79 -23.13
C GLU A 218 -5.95 0.29 -24.33
N GLY A 219 -5.56 1.18 -25.25
CA GLY A 219 -4.78 0.82 -26.43
C GLY A 219 -3.42 0.19 -26.08
N MET A 220 -2.68 0.78 -25.13
CA MET A 220 -1.41 0.21 -24.66
C MET A 220 -1.61 -1.14 -23.97
N ALA A 221 -2.61 -1.23 -23.08
CA ALA A 221 -2.90 -2.45 -22.34
C ALA A 221 -3.24 -3.61 -23.28
N LEU A 222 -4.10 -3.39 -24.27
CA LEU A 222 -4.47 -4.42 -25.25
C LEU A 222 -3.28 -4.82 -26.13
N ARG A 223 -2.48 -3.85 -26.59
CA ARG A 223 -1.31 -4.11 -27.42
C ARG A 223 -0.28 -4.97 -26.69
N VAL A 224 0.13 -4.56 -25.48
CA VAL A 224 1.11 -5.30 -24.66
C VAL A 224 0.63 -6.71 -24.34
N VAL A 225 -0.66 -6.88 -24.03
CA VAL A 225 -1.21 -8.20 -23.71
C VAL A 225 -1.30 -9.10 -24.94
N ARG A 226 -1.70 -8.57 -26.10
CA ARG A 226 -1.75 -9.36 -27.35
C ARG A 226 -0.37 -9.86 -27.73
N GLN A 227 0.62 -8.96 -27.72
CA GLN A 227 2.02 -9.29 -27.98
C GLN A 227 2.51 -10.41 -27.04
N ALA A 228 2.29 -10.27 -25.73
CA ALA A 228 2.74 -11.29 -24.77
C ALA A 228 2.03 -12.66 -24.92
N LEU A 229 0.79 -12.68 -25.42
CA LEU A 229 0.06 -13.93 -25.69
C LEU A 229 0.50 -14.59 -27.00
N GLU A 230 0.95 -13.81 -27.98
CA GLU A 230 1.52 -14.29 -29.24
C GLU A 230 2.91 -14.90 -28.98
N GLU A 231 3.78 -14.18 -28.27
CA GLU A 231 5.12 -14.67 -27.88
C GLU A 231 5.06 -15.98 -27.08
N GLU A 232 4.14 -16.12 -26.11
CA GLU A 232 4.00 -17.39 -25.37
C GLU A 232 3.43 -18.53 -26.23
N GLY A 233 2.63 -18.21 -27.27
CA GLY A 233 2.10 -19.18 -28.21
C GLY A 233 3.18 -19.75 -29.13
N GLU A 234 4.02 -18.87 -29.67
CA GLU A 234 5.21 -19.23 -30.47
C GLU A 234 6.21 -20.07 -29.66
N ASP A 235 6.42 -19.73 -28.38
CA ASP A 235 7.26 -20.53 -27.46
C ASP A 235 6.70 -21.94 -27.20
N THR A 236 5.36 -22.11 -27.24
CA THR A 236 4.74 -23.44 -27.07
C THR A 236 4.74 -24.27 -28.34
N GLU A 237 4.63 -23.65 -29.53
CA GLU A 237 4.63 -24.37 -30.81
C GLU A 237 6.03 -24.91 -31.19
N GLY A 238 7.11 -24.31 -30.67
CA GLY A 238 8.49 -24.77 -30.91
C GLY A 238 8.94 -26.02 -30.12
N LEU A 239 8.08 -26.59 -29.26
CA LEU A 239 8.40 -27.75 -28.41
C LEU A 239 7.71 -29.06 -28.85
N ASP A 240 6.90 -29.02 -29.91
CA ASP A 240 6.07 -30.14 -30.39
C ASP A 240 6.63 -30.82 -31.66
N GLU A 241 7.96 -30.92 -31.85
CA GLU A 241 8.52 -31.85 -32.85
C GLU A 241 8.79 -33.23 -32.22
N PRO A 242 8.08 -34.30 -32.65
CA PRO A 242 8.40 -35.66 -32.23
C PRO A 242 9.67 -36.14 -32.95
N PHE A 243 10.66 -36.59 -32.16
CA PHE A 243 11.76 -37.44 -32.63
C PHE A 243 11.28 -38.86 -32.89
#